data_AF-A0AAV0MG86-F1
#
_entry.id   AF-A0AAV0MG86-F1
#
_cell.length_a   1.000
_cell.length_b   1.000
_cell.length_c   1.000
_cell.angle_alpha   90.00
_cell.angle_beta   90.00
_cell.angle_gamma   90.00
#
_symmetry.space_group_name_H-M   'P 1'
#
loop_
_entity.id
_entity.type
_entity.pdbx_description
1 polymer ?
#
loop_
_entity_poly.entity_id
_entity_poly.type
_entity_poly.pdbx_seq_one_letter_code
_entity_poly.pdbx_strand_id
1 'polypeptide(L)' 'FDPSRYEGGGPPPYTFVPFGGGPRICLVKEYAQLEILVFMHHLVERFRFQKLIPDEKIVVDPMLIPAKGLLVRLFPHKG' A
#
# COMPACT_ATOMS: atom_id res chain seq x y z
N PHE A 1 7.32 -0.09 9.63
CA PHE A 1 6.70 0.82 8.64
C PHE A 1 6.75 2.20 9.24
N ASP A 2 7.47 3.12 8.60
CA ASP A 2 7.62 4.51 9.04
C ASP A 2 7.34 5.43 7.84
N PRO A 3 6.18 6.11 7.80
CA PRO A 3 5.86 7.09 6.76
C PRO A 3 6.70 8.37 6.83
N SER A 4 7.10 8.80 8.02
CA SER A 4 7.77 10.09 8.25
C SER A 4 9.14 10.16 7.56
N ARG A 5 9.74 9.02 7.23
CA ARG A 5 11.00 8.93 6.47
C ARG A 5 10.99 9.62 5.10
N TYR A 6 9.82 9.99 4.58
CA TYR A 6 9.67 10.72 3.32
C TYR A 6 9.60 12.24 3.50
N GLU A 7 9.52 12.74 4.74
CA GLU A 7 9.54 14.16 5.03
C GLU A 7 10.96 14.74 4.81
N GLY A 8 11.05 16.03 4.45
CA GLY A 8 12.32 16.70 4.18
C GLY A 8 12.99 16.24 2.87
N GLY A 9 14.26 15.83 2.95
CA GLY A 9 15.04 15.39 1.79
C GLY A 9 14.72 13.99 1.26
N GLY A 10 13.86 13.24 1.98
CA GLY A 10 13.49 11.87 1.63
C GLY A 10 14.63 10.86 1.77
N PRO A 11 14.37 9.57 1.46
CA PRO A 11 15.37 8.52 1.50
C PRO A 11 16.44 8.73 0.42
N PRO A 12 17.70 8.26 0.64
CA PRO A 12 18.75 8.41 -0.36
C PRO A 12 18.36 7.83 -1.72
N PRO A 13 18.83 8.39 -2.85
CA PRO A 13 18.51 7.89 -4.17
C PRO A 13 18.75 6.38 -4.30
N TYR A 14 17.87 5.68 -5.01
CA TYR A 14 17.93 4.23 -5.26
C TYR A 14 17.82 3.31 -4.04
N THR A 15 17.53 3.83 -2.84
CA THR A 15 17.26 2.99 -1.65
C THR A 15 15.82 2.48 -1.56
N PHE A 16 14.92 3.01 -2.39
CA PHE A 16 13.52 2.61 -2.48
C PHE A 16 13.04 2.64 -3.94
N VAL A 17 12.98 1.48 -4.59
CA VAL A 17 12.69 1.35 -6.03
C VAL A 17 11.62 0.27 -6.33
N PRO A 18 10.42 0.34 -5.70
CA PRO A 18 9.38 -0.68 -5.88
C PRO A 18 8.83 -0.78 -7.31
N PHE A 19 9.04 0.25 -8.12
CA PHE A 19 8.66 0.33 -9.54
C PHE A 19 9.89 0.34 -10.47
N GLY A 20 11.06 -0.08 -9.97
CA GLY A 20 12.34 0.09 -10.66
C GLY A 20 12.90 1.51 -10.55
N GLY A 21 13.98 1.78 -11.27
CA GLY A 21 14.68 3.07 -11.24
C GLY A 21 15.44 3.36 -12.54
N GLY A 22 15.88 4.60 -12.70
CA GLY A 22 16.59 5.06 -13.90
C GLY A 22 15.71 5.03 -15.16
N PRO A 23 16.32 4.92 -16.37
CA PRO A 23 15.59 4.94 -17.65
C PRO A 23 14.59 3.79 -17.85
N ARG A 24 14.66 2.75 -17.02
CA ARG A 24 13.80 1.54 -17.08
C ARG A 24 12.74 1.54 -15.98
N ILE A 25 12.46 2.69 -15.37
CA ILE A 25 11.39 2.85 -14.39
C ILE A 25 10.05 2.44 -15.00
N CYS A 26 9.19 1.82 -14.20
CA CYS A 26 7.85 1.42 -14.63
C CYS A 26 7.08 2.63 -15.17
N LEU A 27 6.59 2.51 -16.40
CA LEU A 27 5.87 3.60 -17.08
C LEU A 27 4.61 4.02 -16.31
N VAL A 28 3.99 3.10 -15.57
CA VAL A 28 2.75 3.34 -14.82
C VAL A 28 2.97 3.72 -13.36
N LYS A 29 4.20 4.09 -12.95
CA LYS A 29 4.51 4.46 -11.55
C LYS A 29 3.59 5.56 -11.01
N GLU A 30 3.50 6.69 -11.71
CA GLU A 30 2.73 7.85 -11.24
C GLU A 30 1.23 7.53 -11.20
N TYR A 31 0.75 6.74 -12.15
CA TYR A 31 -0.64 6.26 -12.17
C TYR A 31 -0.94 5.35 -10.99
N ALA A 32 -0.08 4.36 -10.72
CA ALA A 32 -0.23 3.46 -9.58
C ALA A 32 -0.21 4.24 -8.23
N GLN A 33 0.63 5.26 -8.12
CA GLN A 33 0.65 6.13 -6.93
C GLN A 33 -0.67 6.90 -6.77
N LEU A 34 -1.22 7.44 -7.86
CA LEU A 34 -2.52 8.11 -7.83
C LEU A 34 -3.65 7.15 -7.44
N GLU A 35 -3.70 5.95 -8.03
CA GLU A 35 -4.70 4.94 -7.70
C GLU A 35 -4.65 4.54 -6.22
N ILE A 36 -3.45 4.33 -5.67
CA ILE A 36 -3.26 4.02 -4.25
C ILE A 36 -3.78 5.17 -3.37
N LEU A 37 -3.49 6.42 -3.71
CA LEU A 37 -3.95 7.59 -2.94
C LEU A 37 -5.47 7.71 -2.97
N VAL A 38 -6.09 7.58 -4.15
CA VAL A 38 -7.55 7.66 -4.31
C VAL A 38 -8.24 6.51 -3.57
N PHE A 39 -7.71 5.30 -3.69
CA PHE A 39 -8.21 4.14 -2.96
C PHE A 39 -8.13 4.36 -1.44
N MET A 40 -6.97 4.79 -0.93
CA MET A 40 -6.78 5.05 0.50
C MET A 40 -7.71 6.14 1.02
N HIS A 41 -7.84 7.26 0.30
CA HIS A 41 -8.76 8.34 0.65
C HIS A 41 -10.20 7.82 0.80
N HIS A 42 -10.71 7.09 -0.19
CA HIS A 42 -12.07 6.54 -0.11
C HIS A 42 -12.20 5.46 0.96
N LEU A 43 -11.18 4.63 1.16
CA LEU A 43 -11.20 3.59 2.18
C LEU A 43 -11.33 4.19 3.59
N VAL A 44 -10.52 5.21 3.92
CA VAL A 44 -10.53 5.82 5.27
C VAL A 44 -11.70 6.76 5.51
N GLU A 45 -12.11 7.52 4.49
CA GLU A 45 -13.21 8.50 4.61
C GLU A 45 -14.59 7.86 4.61
N ARG A 46 -14.74 6.66 4.02
CA ARG A 46 -16.06 6.06 3.84
C ARG A 46 -16.26 4.78 4.65
N PHE A 47 -15.19 4.14 5.14
CA PHE A 47 -15.31 2.85 5.80
C PHE A 47 -14.44 2.74 7.05
N ARG A 48 -14.98 2.10 8.08
CA ARG A 48 -14.17 1.37 9.06
C ARG A 48 -14.00 -0.05 8.53
N PHE A 49 -12.87 -0.67 8.82
CA PHE A 49 -12.62 -2.04 8.38
C PHE A 49 -11.92 -2.88 9.44
N GLN A 50 -12.14 -4.19 9.39
CA GLN A 50 -11.54 -5.15 10.30
C GLN A 50 -11.05 -6.38 9.52
N LYS A 51 -9.85 -6.86 9.86
CA LYS A 51 -9.36 -8.16 9.39
C LYS A 51 -10.23 -9.28 9.96
N LEU A 52 -10.70 -10.18 9.10
CA LEU A 52 -11.39 -11.40 9.55
C LEU A 52 -10.43 -12.40 10.20
N ILE A 53 -9.15 -12.33 9.82
CA ILE A 53 -8.08 -13.15 10.39
C ILE A 53 -7.06 -12.20 11.05
N PRO A 54 -7.15 -11.99 12.38
CA PRO A 54 -6.27 -11.04 13.08
C PRO A 54 -4.78 -11.32 12.88
N ASP A 55 -4.37 -12.59 12.95
CA ASP A 55 -2.96 -13.00 12.88
C ASP A 55 -2.61 -13.69 11.56
N GLU A 56 -3.21 -13.21 10.46
CA GLU A 56 -2.88 -13.70 9.13
C GLU A 56 -1.40 -13.49 8.83
N LYS A 57 -0.71 -14.58 8.49
CA LYS A 57 0.72 -14.54 8.15
C LYS A 57 0.92 -13.92 6.78
N ILE A 58 2.00 -13.16 6.64
CA ILE A 58 2.55 -12.80 5.33
C ILE A 58 3.51 -13.91 4.92
N VAL A 59 3.36 -14.42 3.70
CA VAL A 59 4.23 -15.42 3.09
C VAL A 59 4.94 -14.82 1.87
N VAL A 60 6.00 -15.47 1.42
CA VAL A 60 6.77 -15.05 0.24
C VAL A 60 6.58 -16.11 -0.85
N ASP A 61 5.82 -15.81 -1.90
CA ASP A 61 5.82 -16.62 -3.13
C ASP A 61 5.10 -15.93 -4.32
N PRO A 62 5.81 -15.40 -5.34
CA PRO A 62 7.22 -14.96 -5.35
C PRO A 62 7.43 -13.62 -4.62
N MET A 63 6.35 -12.99 -4.15
CA MET A 63 6.32 -11.69 -3.46
C MET A 63 5.67 -11.83 -2.08
N LEU A 64 5.80 -10.80 -1.24
CA LEU A 64 5.09 -10.74 0.05
C LEU A 64 3.58 -10.66 -0.19
N ILE A 65 2.86 -11.71 0.19
CA ILE A 65 1.40 -11.78 0.10
C ILE A 65 0.78 -12.27 1.41
N PRO A 66 -0.44 -11.83 1.77
CA PRO A 66 -1.22 -12.43 2.85
C PRO A 66 -1.56 -13.89 2.52
N ALA A 67 -1.29 -14.81 3.45
CA ALA A 67 -1.45 -16.26 3.23
C ALA A 67 -2.88 -16.70 2.87
N LYS A 68 -3.90 -15.89 3.21
CA LYS A 68 -5.32 -16.13 2.95
C LYS A 68 -6.00 -14.97 2.21
N GLY A 69 -5.21 -14.12 1.54
CA GLY A 69 -5.72 -13.05 0.67
C GLY A 69 -6.24 -11.81 1.39
N LEU A 70 -5.92 -11.59 2.68
CA LEU A 70 -6.34 -10.42 3.46
C LEU A 70 -7.86 -10.23 3.45
N LEU A 71 -8.57 -11.14 4.09
CA LEU A 71 -10.02 -11.05 4.19
C LEU A 71 -10.42 -9.90 5.12
N VAL A 72 -11.16 -8.94 4.59
CA VAL A 72 -11.58 -7.72 5.30
C VAL A 72 -13.10 -7.60 5.31
N ARG A 73 -13.65 -7.19 6.46
CA ARG A 73 -15.03 -6.72 6.56
C ARG A 73 -15.06 -5.19 6.57
N LEU A 74 -15.85 -4.61 5.68
CA LEU A 74 -16.07 -3.16 5.61
C LEU A 74 -17.36 -2.77 6.35
N PHE A 75 -17.29 -1.66 7.06
CA PHE A 75 -18.40 -1.02 7.74
C PHE A 75 -18.48 0.43 7.24
N PRO A 76 -19.52 0.80 6.49
CA PRO A 76 -19.66 2.18 6.01
C PRO A 76 -19.75 3.16 7.19
N HIS A 77 -19.09 4.32 7.07
CA HIS A 77 -19.34 5.43 7.97
C HIS A 77 -20.78 5.91 7.77
N LYS A 78 -21.45 6.28 8.86
CA LYS A 78 -22.72 6.98 8.75
C LYS A 78 -22.42 8.39 8.24
N GLY A 79 -22.95 8.73 7.06
CA GLY A 79 -22.86 10.08 6.49
C GLY A 79 -23.65 11.10 7.27
#